data_AF-A0A3M1BA50-F1
#
_entry.id   AF-A0A3M1BA50-F1
#
_cell.length_a   1.000
_cell.length_b   1.000
_cell.length_c   1.000
_cell.angle_alpha   90.00
_cell.angle_beta   90.00
_cell.angle_gamma   90.00
#
_symmetry.space_group_name_H-M   'P 1'
#
loop_
_entity.id
_entity.type
_entity.pdbx_description
1 polymer ?
#
loop_
_entity_poly.entity_id
_entity_poly.type
_entity_poly.pdbx_seq_one_letter_code
_entity_poly.pdbx_strand_id
1 'polypeptide(L)'
;MSFVKTKGFKYFKNLVIGLGAAVVLMGALAKLESWPWASTALIVGLSTEAFIFLFLGVIGPEPDYYWDKLFPGLDDYHAQLQP
;
A
#
# COMPACT_ATOMS: atom_id res chain seq x y z
N MET A 1 -16.36 8.30 12.49
CA MET A 1 -16.13 7.23 11.49
C MET A 1 -14.92 7.63 10.65
N SER A 2 -13.74 7.06 10.91
CA SER A 2 -12.52 7.43 10.19
C SER A 2 -12.66 7.07 8.70
N PHE A 3 -12.62 8.08 7.83
CA PHE A 3 -12.82 7.96 6.37
C PHE A 3 -11.91 6.88 5.74
N VAL A 4 -10.74 6.67 6.35
CA VAL A 4 -9.69 5.71 6.00
C VAL A 4 -10.15 4.25 6.12
N LYS A 5 -11.13 3.93 6.99
CA LYS A 5 -11.58 2.54 7.22
C LYS A 5 -12.75 2.10 6.32
N THR A 6 -13.14 2.91 5.35
CA THR A 6 -14.27 2.60 4.45
C THR A 6 -13.85 1.55 3.42
N LYS A 7 -14.72 0.58 3.12
CA LYS A 7 -14.46 -0.46 2.09
C LYS A 7 -14.02 0.13 0.74
N GLY A 8 -14.63 1.25 0.34
CA GLY A 8 -14.27 1.97 -0.89
C GLY A 8 -12.85 2.54 -0.87
N PHE A 9 -12.41 3.09 0.26
CA PHE A 9 -11.05 3.60 0.41
C PHE A 9 -10.02 2.48 0.33
N LYS A 10 -10.30 1.33 0.97
CA LYS A 10 -9.43 0.14 0.89
C LYS A 10 -9.29 -0.38 -0.54
N TYR A 11 -10.40 -0.48 -1.28
CA TYR A 11 -10.39 -0.88 -2.69
C TYR A 11 -9.60 0.12 -3.54
N PHE A 12 -9.87 1.42 -3.40
CA PHE A 12 -9.18 2.47 -4.14
C PHE A 12 -7.68 2.47 -3.87
N LYS A 13 -7.26 2.38 -2.60
CA LYS A 13 -5.86 2.26 -2.18
C LYS A 13 -5.18 1.10 -2.90
N ASN A 14 -5.77 -0.10 -2.83
CA ASN A 14 -5.19 -1.30 -3.45
C ASN A 14 -5.12 -1.18 -4.98
N LEU A 15 -6.11 -0.54 -5.61
CA LEU A 15 -6.12 -0.29 -7.05
C LEU A 15 -5.00 0.66 -7.47
N VAL A 16 -4.77 1.75 -6.74
CA VAL A 16 -3.67 2.70 -7.03
C VAL A 16 -2.30 2.02 -6.91
N ILE A 17 -2.10 1.21 -5.86
CA ILE A 17 -0.85 0.45 -5.67
C ILE A 17 -0.65 -0.53 -6.83
N GLY A 18 -1.69 -1.30 -7.18
CA GLY A 18 -1.61 -2.27 -8.27
C GLY A 18 -1.33 -1.63 -9.64
N LEU A 19 -1.98 -0.50 -9.94
CA LEU A 19 -1.73 0.24 -11.18
C LEU A 19 -0.32 0.85 -11.21
N GLY A 20 0.15 1.41 -10.11
CA GLY A 20 1.51 1.95 -10.02
C GLY A 20 2.58 0.88 -10.22
N ALA A 21 2.44 -0.26 -9.55
CA ALA A 21 3.34 -1.39 -9.70
C ALA A 21 3.39 -1.90 -11.16
N ALA A 22 2.25 -1.93 -11.86
CA ALA A 22 2.22 -2.29 -13.28
C ALA A 22 3.04 -1.32 -14.15
N VAL A 23 2.96 -0.01 -13.89
CA VAL A 23 3.75 1.01 -14.60
C VAL A 23 5.25 0.83 -14.35
N VAL A 24 5.65 0.52 -13.11
CA VAL A 24 7.04 0.22 -12.75
C VAL A 24 7.57 -0.99 -13.51
N LEU A 25 6.79 -2.07 -13.55
CA LEU A 25 7.17 -3.30 -14.26
C LEU A 25 7.33 -3.07 -15.76
N MET A 26 6.45 -2.27 -16.37
CA MET A 26 6.59 -1.88 -17.78
C MET A 26 7.85 -1.05 -18.04
N GLY A 27 8.18 -0.12 -17.14
CA GLY A 27 9.43 0.65 -17.22
C GLY A 27 10.68 -0.23 -17.08
N ALA A 28 10.66 -1.20 -16.16
CA ALA A 28 11.73 -2.18 -16.00
C ALA A 28 11.89 -3.08 -17.23
N LEU A 29 10.78 -3.57 -17.78
CA LEU A 29 10.78 -4.37 -19.01
C LEU A 29 11.40 -3.60 -20.18
N ALA A 30 10.99 -2.34 -20.40
CA ALA A 30 11.56 -1.51 -21.45
C ALA A 30 13.09 -1.33 -21.29
N LYS A 31 13.58 -1.27 -20.05
CA LYS A 31 15.02 -1.19 -19.75
C LYS A 31 15.76 -2.46 -20.10
N LEU A 32 15.17 -3.63 -19.84
CA LEU A 32 15.75 -4.93 -20.20
C LEU A 32 15.82 -5.11 -21.71
N GLU A 33 14.75 -4.76 -22.42
CA GLU A 33 14.67 -4.85 -23.88
C GLU A 33 15.46 -3.73 -24.61
N SER A 34 16.12 -2.84 -23.87
CA SER A 34 16.97 -1.76 -24.40
C SER A 34 16.26 -0.80 -25.37
N TRP A 35 14.98 -0.53 -25.12
CA TRP A 35 14.19 0.36 -25.96
C TRP A 35 14.70 1.82 -25.88
N PRO A 36 14.53 2.64 -26.94
CA PRO A 36 15.07 4.00 -26.98
C PRO A 36 14.57 4.92 -25.86
N TRP A 37 13.35 4.69 -25.39
CA TRP A 37 12.68 5.47 -24.34
C TRP A 37 12.75 4.84 -22.95
N ALA A 38 13.51 3.74 -22.81
CA ALA A 38 13.49 2.91 -21.61
C ALA A 38 13.93 3.66 -20.34
N SER A 39 14.96 4.50 -20.42
CA SER A 39 15.41 5.27 -19.27
C SER A 39 14.33 6.23 -18.77
N THR A 40 13.60 6.89 -19.68
CA THR A 40 12.50 7.78 -19.29
C THR A 40 11.35 7.02 -18.66
N ALA A 41 10.94 5.88 -19.23
CA ALA A 41 9.88 5.06 -18.66
C ALA A 41 10.25 4.48 -17.29
N LEU A 42 11.52 4.08 -17.10
CA LEU A 42 12.00 3.61 -15.81
C LEU A 42 12.00 4.73 -14.75
N ILE A 43 12.42 5.94 -15.11
CA ILE A 43 12.36 7.10 -14.21
C ILE A 43 10.92 7.38 -13.79
N VAL A 44 9.97 7.36 -14.73
CA VAL A 44 8.55 7.57 -14.44
C VAL A 44 8.00 6.46 -13.54
N GLY A 45 8.32 5.20 -13.83
CA GLY A 45 7.92 4.06 -13.01
C GLY A 45 8.44 4.19 -11.58
N LEU A 46 9.75 4.33 -11.40
CA LEU A 46 10.36 4.46 -10.07
C LEU A 46 9.88 5.68 -9.30
N SER A 47 9.64 6.81 -9.98
CA SER A 47 9.06 8.00 -9.35
C SER A 47 7.64 7.72 -8.85
N THR A 48 6.82 7.01 -9.65
CA THR A 48 5.48 6.59 -9.26
C THR A 48 5.52 5.72 -8.00
N GLU A 49 6.44 4.75 -7.94
CA GLU A 49 6.60 3.89 -6.76
C GLU A 49 7.02 4.68 -5.51
N ALA A 50 7.91 5.66 -5.67
CA ALA A 50 8.33 6.52 -4.56
C ALA A 50 7.15 7.30 -3.95
N PHE A 51 6.23 7.80 -4.79
CA PHE A 51 5.01 8.46 -4.30
C PHE A 51 4.05 7.50 -3.61
N ILE A 52 3.91 6.27 -4.11
CA ILE A 52 3.06 5.25 -3.49
C ILE A 52 3.60 4.87 -2.11
N PHE A 53 4.91 4.64 -1.98
CA PHE A 53 5.51 4.35 -0.68
C PHE A 53 5.41 5.52 0.30
N LEU A 54 5.58 6.76 -0.18
CA LEU A 54 5.36 7.94 0.65
C LEU A 54 3.91 7.98 1.18
N PHE A 55 2.93 7.76 0.30
CA PHE A 55 1.52 7.74 0.67
C PHE A 55 1.19 6.64 1.69
N LEU A 56 1.74 5.44 1.50
CA LEU A 56 1.60 4.32 2.44
C LEU A 56 2.24 4.62 3.80
N GLY A 57 3.42 5.26 3.81
CA GLY A 57 4.10 5.67 5.03
C GLY A 57 3.31 6.68 5.86
N VAL A 58 2.60 7.61 5.20
CA VAL A 58 1.79 8.63 5.90
C VAL A 58 0.49 8.04 6.48
N ILE A 59 -0.17 7.12 5.77
CA ILE A 59 -1.45 6.54 6.23
C ILE A 59 -1.26 5.49 7.33
N GLY A 60 -0.07 4.90 7.41
CA GLY A 60 0.25 3.86 8.37
C GLY A 60 -0.40 2.50 8.04
N PRO A 61 0.11 1.41 8.64
CA PRO A 61 -0.43 0.08 8.42
C PRO A 61 -1.84 -0.03 9.01
N GLU A 62 -2.77 -0.59 8.22
CA GLU A 62 -4.07 -1.01 8.75
C GLU A 62 -3.92 -2.39 9.40
N PRO A 63 -4.55 -2.64 10.56
CA PRO A 63 -4.56 -3.98 11.14
C PRO A 63 -5.30 -4.96 10.20
N ASP A 64 -4.66 -6.10 9.92
CA ASP A 64 -5.20 -7.12 9.01
C ASP A 64 -6.51 -7.73 9.53
N TYR A 65 -6.63 -7.84 10.85
CA TYR A 65 -7.81 -8.35 11.54
C TYR A 65 -8.15 -7.48 12.74
N TYR A 66 -9.45 -7.21 12.91
CA TYR A 66 -10.00 -6.50 14.08
C TYR A 66 -10.33 -7.50 15.18
N TRP A 67 -9.33 -8.23 15.68
CA TRP A 67 -9.52 -9.23 16.75
C TRP A 67 -10.11 -8.60 18.01
N ASP A 68 -9.79 -7.33 18.24
CA ASP A 68 -10.25 -6.45 19.32
C ASP A 68 -11.79 -6.31 19.38
N LYS A 69 -12.47 -6.52 18.25
CA LYS A 69 -13.95 -6.54 18.21
C LYS A 69 -14.54 -7.83 18.78
N LEU A 70 -13.81 -8.92 18.70
CA LEU A 70 -14.22 -10.24 19.20
C LEU A 70 -13.69 -10.48 20.62
N PHE A 71 -12.51 -9.94 20.93
CA PHE A 71 -11.83 -10.07 22.21
C PHE A 71 -11.37 -8.68 22.68
N PRO A 72 -12.19 -7.97 23.47
CA PRO A 72 -11.82 -6.64 23.97
C PRO A 72 -10.58 -6.74 24.88
N GLY A 73 -9.53 -5.96 24.57
CA GLY A 73 -8.27 -5.93 25.31
C GLY A 73 -7.14 -6.75 24.70
N LEU A 74 -7.32 -7.38 23.53
CA LEU A 74 -6.28 -8.17 22.86
C LEU A 74 -5.17 -7.29 22.25
N ASP A 75 -5.53 -6.06 21.92
CA ASP A 75 -4.71 -4.96 21.43
C ASP A 75 -3.99 -4.16 22.53
N ASP A 76 -4.36 -4.34 23.81
CA ASP A 76 -3.75 -3.66 24.94
C ASP A 76 -2.83 -4.62 25.72
N TYR A 77 -1.53 -4.34 25.69
CA TYR A 77 -0.52 -5.13 26.39
C TYR A 77 -0.76 -5.21 27.91
N HIS A 78 -1.45 -4.23 28.49
CA HIS A 78 -1.77 -4.18 29.91
C HIS A 78 -3.18 -4.67 30.24
N ALA A 79 -3.94 -5.17 29.26
CA ALA A 79 -5.27 -5.67 29.51
C ALA A 79 -5.25 -6.84 30.49
N GLN A 80 -6.10 -6.78 31.52
CA GLN A 80 -6.37 -7.92 32.38
C GLN A 80 -7.28 -8.89 31.64
N LEU A 81 -6.67 -9.81 30.88
CA LEU A 81 -7.36 -10.94 30.29
C LEU A 81 -7.92 -11.80 31.46
N GLN A 82 -9.24 -11.76 31.67
CA GLN A 82 -9.90 -12.66 32.60
C GLN A 82 -9.87 -14.07 31.99
N PRO A 83 -9.49 -15.12 32.75
CA PRO A 83 -9.46 -16.49 32.26
C PRO A 83 -10.85 -17.02 31.89
#